data_AF-A0A9E5XNW5-F1
#
_entry.id   AF-A0A9E5XNW5-F1
#
_cell.length_a   1.000
_cell.length_b   1.000
_cell.length_c   1.000
_cell.angle_alpha   90.00
_cell.angle_beta   90.00
_cell.angle_gamma   90.00
#
_symmetry.space_group_name_H-M   'P 1'
#
loop_
_entity.id
_entity.type
_entity.pdbx_description
1 polymer ?
#
loop_
_entity_poly.entity_id
_entity_poly.type
_entity_poly.pdbx_seq_one_letter_code
_entity_poly.pdbx_strand_id
1 'polypeptide(L)'
;MMILDVLNDMIGERIRNKPALALGVAFLIGLFVGWFILGWLIAPVKWTDAAPQHLEASWRQDYLRMVVADYINTGDAARAKIRYQGLGTAAEATLRAVSQNPDYLPPEAVQRFQNEIASQVQAGAAAGGGTSSLLKYGLLCILALFIIAALAFLLIRARSRGQGYKTKAQEKAEAARAAGITSDEMGPGPISAYTTTYELGNDFFDESFSIDSATGEFLGEAGISISEGRGTQPKKVYAFEVWLFDKSDIRTETVVLATPEAAADEALRQRLEVRGAILAAEPQQQIVLETERLRAEVFVRDCECDSDQDGQYFTRLTVEFRVFQKAPTGEGPATASEAEPTAPEGLNF
;
A
#
# COMPACT_ATOMS: atom_id res chain seq x y z
N MET A 1 18.00 12.61 37.19
CA MET A 1 16.62 12.66 36.68
C MET A 1 16.14 14.10 36.50
N MET A 2 16.26 14.97 37.52
CA MET A 2 15.84 16.39 37.47
C MET A 2 16.36 17.26 36.30
N ILE A 3 17.58 17.04 35.78
CA ILE A 3 18.14 17.90 34.71
C ILE A 3 17.57 17.54 33.32
N LEU A 4 17.26 16.27 33.08
CA LEU A 4 16.68 15.81 31.81
C LEU A 4 15.23 16.26 31.67
N ASP A 5 14.47 16.26 32.78
CA ASP A 5 13.08 16.72 32.79
C ASP A 5 13.00 18.24 32.56
N VAL A 6 13.87 19.03 33.21
CA VAL A 6 13.94 20.49 33.01
C VAL A 6 14.35 20.85 31.58
N LEU A 7 15.27 20.08 30.98
CA LEU A 7 15.66 20.29 29.58
C LEU A 7 14.52 19.94 28.62
N ASN A 8 13.79 18.85 28.88
CA ASN A 8 12.65 18.42 28.05
C ASN A 8 11.48 19.42 28.14
N ASP A 9 11.22 19.98 29.32
CA ASP A 9 10.16 20.97 29.54
C ASP A 9 10.50 22.34 28.92
N MET A 10 11.75 22.79 29.06
CA MET A 10 12.24 24.01 28.37
C MET A 10 12.25 23.89 26.85
N ILE A 11 12.57 22.71 26.31
CA ILE A 11 12.53 22.43 24.87
C ILE A 11 11.07 22.39 24.39
N GLY A 12 10.17 21.76 25.16
CA GLY A 12 8.74 21.69 24.87
C GLY A 12 8.04 23.05 24.80
N GLU A 13 8.25 23.92 25.80
CA GLU A 13 7.65 25.25 25.83
C GLU A 13 8.16 26.17 24.70
N ARG A 14 9.46 26.10 24.39
CA ARG A 14 10.08 27.00 23.41
C ARG A 14 9.79 26.57 21.96
N ILE A 15 9.59 25.27 21.72
CA ILE A 15 9.18 24.71 20.43
C ILE A 15 7.68 24.99 20.16
N ARG A 16 6.82 24.92 21.19
CA ARG A 16 5.38 25.14 21.04
C ARG A 16 5.01 26.57 20.64
N ASN A 17 5.78 27.57 21.10
CA ASN A 17 5.49 28.99 20.82
C ASN A 17 6.19 29.54 19.56
N LYS A 18 6.98 28.72 18.85
CA LYS A 18 7.67 29.11 17.60
C LYS A 18 7.61 27.97 16.56
N PRO A 19 6.60 27.93 15.69
CA PRO A 19 6.42 26.82 14.73
C PRO A 19 7.62 26.65 13.78
N ALA A 20 8.36 27.73 13.49
CA ALA A 20 9.58 27.67 12.70
C ALA A 20 10.71 26.87 13.36
N LEU A 21 10.83 26.90 14.70
CA LEU A 21 11.82 26.11 15.44
C LEU A 21 11.42 24.63 15.45
N ALA A 22 10.14 24.33 15.64
CA ALA A 22 9.60 22.98 15.57
C ALA A 22 9.87 22.33 14.21
N LEU A 23 9.66 23.09 13.12
CA LEU A 23 9.89 22.62 11.76
C LEU A 23 11.38 22.35 11.51
N GLY A 24 12.27 23.21 12.01
CA GLY A 24 13.72 23.02 11.88
C GLY A 24 14.24 21.78 12.62
N VAL A 25 13.74 21.53 13.84
CA VAL A 25 14.11 20.34 14.62
C VAL A 25 13.57 19.07 13.96
N ALA A 26 12.32 19.08 13.49
CA ALA A 26 11.73 17.95 12.76
C ALA A 26 12.49 17.64 11.46
N PHE A 27 12.94 18.67 10.73
CA PHE A 27 13.75 18.51 9.54
C PHE A 27 15.12 17.86 9.84
N LEU A 28 15.80 18.29 10.90
CA LEU A 28 17.09 17.72 11.28
C LEU A 28 16.97 16.26 11.71
N ILE A 29 15.92 15.92 12.46
CA ILE A 29 15.63 14.53 12.85
C ILE A 29 15.30 13.70 11.60
N GLY A 30 14.45 14.21 10.71
CA GLY A 30 14.11 13.55 9.45
C GLY A 30 15.31 13.32 8.54
N LEU A 31 16.23 14.29 8.46
CA LEU A 31 17.47 14.18 7.69
C LEU A 31 18.40 13.10 8.27
N PHE A 32 18.55 13.05 9.59
CA PHE A 32 19.41 12.08 10.26
C PHE A 32 18.87 10.65 10.10
N VAL A 33 17.55 10.48 10.30
CA VAL A 33 16.87 9.19 10.13
C VAL A 33 16.88 8.78 8.65
N GLY A 34 16.61 9.70 7.73
CA GLY A 34 16.67 9.46 6.30
C GLY A 34 18.05 9.01 5.84
N TRP A 35 19.11 9.72 6.25
CA TRP A 35 20.48 9.35 5.89
C TRP A 35 20.87 7.96 6.44
N PHE A 36 20.52 7.66 7.69
CA PHE A 36 20.86 6.38 8.30
C PHE A 36 20.12 5.20 7.64
N ILE A 37 18.82 5.36 7.36
CA ILE A 37 18.02 4.33 6.69
C ILE A 37 18.50 4.12 5.25
N LEU A 38 18.72 5.20 4.50
CA LEU A 38 19.17 5.09 3.11
C LEU A 38 20.57 4.48 3.01
N GLY A 39 21.49 4.88 3.89
CA GLY A 39 22.89 4.43 3.85
C GLY A 39 23.09 2.97 4.24
N TRP A 40 22.25 2.40 5.12
CA TRP A 40 22.45 1.05 5.65
C TRP A 40 21.39 0.04 5.24
N LEU A 41 20.14 0.46 4.97
CA LEU A 41 19.04 -0.45 4.61
C LEU A 41 18.96 -0.72 3.10
N ILE A 42 19.19 0.31 2.28
CA ILE A 42 19.06 0.20 0.81
C ILE A 42 20.37 -0.25 0.15
N ALA A 43 21.51 0.15 0.71
CA ALA A 43 22.82 -0.14 0.15
C ALA A 43 23.79 -0.66 1.23
N PRO A 44 23.58 -1.88 1.77
CA PRO A 44 24.54 -2.47 2.69
C PRO A 44 25.91 -2.56 2.00
N VAL A 45 26.93 -1.98 2.63
CA VAL A 45 28.29 -1.98 2.10
C VAL A 45 28.82 -3.40 2.10
N LYS A 46 28.74 -4.08 0.96
CA LYS A 46 29.35 -5.40 0.77
C LYS A 46 30.82 -5.18 0.47
N TRP A 47 31.67 -5.46 1.43
CA TRP A 47 33.10 -5.64 1.19
C TRP A 47 33.27 -6.93 0.40
N THR A 48 33.46 -6.82 -0.91
CA THR A 48 33.84 -7.95 -1.75
C THR A 48 35.35 -8.14 -1.67
N ASP A 49 35.80 -9.37 -1.41
CA ASP A 49 37.21 -9.72 -1.31
C ASP A 49 38.01 -9.19 -2.51
N ALA A 50 39.20 -8.62 -2.25
CA ALA A 50 40.06 -8.10 -3.29
C ALA A 50 40.61 -9.26 -4.14
N ALA A 51 40.03 -9.47 -5.32
CA ALA A 51 40.54 -10.38 -6.32
C ALA A 51 41.91 -9.90 -6.88
N PRO A 52 42.78 -10.81 -7.39
CA PRO A 52 44.09 -10.47 -7.96
C PRO A 52 44.04 -9.42 -9.08
N GLN A 53 42.91 -9.30 -9.78
CA GLN A 53 42.67 -8.26 -10.77
C GLN A 53 42.74 -6.82 -10.22
N HIS A 54 42.49 -6.62 -8.92
CA HIS A 54 42.52 -5.32 -8.25
C HIS A 54 43.91 -4.95 -7.70
N LEU A 55 44.89 -5.86 -7.82
CA LEU A 55 46.27 -5.59 -7.45
C LEU A 55 46.89 -4.56 -8.44
N GLU A 56 47.82 -3.76 -7.92
CA GLU A 56 48.63 -2.86 -8.74
C GLU A 56 49.52 -3.66 -9.71
N ALA A 57 50.03 -3.03 -10.77
CA ALA A 57 50.73 -3.70 -11.86
C ALA A 57 51.93 -4.54 -11.42
N SER A 58 52.76 -4.06 -10.49
CA SER A 58 53.90 -4.81 -9.96
C SER A 58 53.45 -6.03 -9.15
N TRP A 59 52.47 -5.85 -8.25
CA TRP A 59 51.91 -6.94 -7.44
C TRP A 59 51.20 -8.02 -8.27
N ARG A 60 50.60 -7.66 -9.40
CA ARG A 60 50.06 -8.65 -10.36
C ARG A 60 51.17 -9.50 -10.98
N GLN A 61 52.33 -8.89 -11.28
CA GLN A 61 53.47 -9.62 -11.83
C GLN A 61 54.02 -10.60 -10.79
N ASP A 62 54.21 -10.17 -9.54
CA ASP A 62 54.68 -11.05 -8.47
C ASP A 62 53.68 -12.17 -8.15
N TYR A 63 52.39 -11.87 -8.13
CA TYR A 63 51.34 -12.88 -8.03
C TYR A 63 51.46 -13.91 -9.16
N LEU A 64 51.55 -13.47 -10.41
CA LEU A 64 51.65 -14.38 -11.55
C LEU A 64 52.95 -15.20 -11.50
N ARG A 65 54.06 -14.64 -11.04
CA ARG A 65 55.31 -15.38 -10.84
C ARG A 65 55.14 -16.50 -9.82
N MET A 66 54.44 -16.25 -8.71
CA MET A 66 54.09 -17.29 -7.74
C MET A 66 53.19 -18.38 -8.33
N VAL A 67 52.24 -18.01 -9.19
CA VAL A 67 51.38 -18.97 -9.89
C VAL A 67 52.20 -19.87 -10.82
N VAL A 68 53.14 -19.30 -11.57
CA VAL A 68 54.05 -20.04 -12.44
C VAL A 68 54.96 -20.95 -11.62
N ALA A 69 55.52 -20.47 -10.51
CA ALA A 69 56.32 -21.28 -9.59
C ALA A 69 55.54 -22.48 -9.03
N ASP A 70 54.30 -22.25 -8.56
CA ASP A 70 53.41 -23.29 -8.05
C ASP A 70 53.09 -24.32 -9.14
N TYR A 71 52.82 -23.89 -10.37
CA TYR A 71 52.57 -24.78 -11.51
C TYR A 71 53.77 -25.67 -11.82
N ILE A 72 54.99 -25.13 -11.80
CA ILE A 72 56.20 -25.92 -12.07
C ILE A 72 56.42 -26.98 -10.99
N ASN A 73 56.16 -26.64 -9.74
CA ASN A 73 56.38 -27.53 -8.60
C ASN A 73 55.30 -28.61 -8.49
N THR A 74 54.05 -28.29 -8.83
CA THR A 74 52.89 -29.18 -8.62
C THR A 74 52.41 -29.88 -9.88
N GLY A 75 52.67 -29.30 -11.07
CA GLY A 75 52.10 -29.74 -12.34
C GLY A 75 50.60 -29.50 -12.49
N ASP A 76 49.95 -28.81 -11.54
CA ASP A 76 48.49 -28.61 -11.55
C ASP A 76 48.08 -27.46 -12.48
N ALA A 77 47.89 -27.81 -13.75
CA ALA A 77 47.48 -26.87 -14.79
C ALA A 77 46.08 -26.29 -14.56
N ALA A 78 45.16 -27.05 -13.96
CA ALA A 78 43.79 -26.62 -13.73
C ALA A 78 43.73 -25.48 -12.70
N ARG A 79 44.47 -25.64 -11.59
CA ARG A 79 44.60 -24.60 -10.55
C ARG A 79 45.33 -23.37 -11.07
N ALA A 80 46.38 -23.57 -11.87
CA ALA A 80 47.14 -22.47 -12.45
C ALA A 80 46.28 -21.63 -13.42
N LYS A 81 45.41 -22.28 -14.21
CA LYS A 81 44.43 -21.61 -15.07
C LYS A 81 43.42 -20.77 -14.29
N ILE A 82 42.83 -21.32 -13.22
CA ILE A 82 41.86 -20.58 -12.38
C ILE A 82 42.52 -19.32 -11.82
N ARG A 83 43.76 -19.44 -11.32
CA ARG A 83 44.51 -18.31 -10.76
C ARG A 83 44.91 -17.27 -11.79
N TYR A 84 45.26 -17.72 -13.00
CA TYR A 84 45.51 -16.86 -14.15
C TYR A 84 44.25 -16.10 -14.57
N GLN A 85 43.10 -16.77 -14.65
CA GLN A 85 41.81 -16.16 -14.93
C GLN A 85 41.38 -15.16 -13.85
N GLY A 86 41.81 -15.35 -12.59
CA GLY A 86 41.58 -14.43 -11.48
C GLY A 86 42.26 -13.05 -11.64
N LEU A 87 43.18 -12.89 -12.59
CA LEU A 87 43.73 -11.58 -12.98
C LEU A 87 42.79 -10.80 -13.92
N GLY A 88 41.74 -11.44 -14.43
CA GLY A 88 40.73 -10.81 -15.28
C GLY A 88 41.33 -10.23 -16.57
N THR A 89 40.92 -9.01 -16.91
CA THR A 89 41.39 -8.30 -18.12
C THR A 89 42.88 -7.98 -18.11
N ALA A 90 43.54 -8.04 -16.94
CA ALA A 90 44.96 -7.79 -16.81
C ALA A 90 45.84 -9.00 -17.12
N ALA A 91 45.27 -10.20 -17.17
CA ALA A 91 46.02 -11.45 -17.22
C ALA A 91 47.04 -11.50 -18.37
N GLU A 92 46.64 -11.12 -19.59
CA GLU A 92 47.51 -11.14 -20.76
C GLU A 92 48.65 -10.12 -20.68
N ALA A 93 48.34 -8.91 -20.20
CA ALA A 93 49.33 -7.84 -20.03
C ALA A 93 50.35 -8.22 -18.96
N THR A 94 49.89 -8.80 -17.85
CA THR A 94 50.75 -9.31 -16.77
C THR A 94 51.60 -10.48 -17.25
N LEU A 95 51.04 -11.42 -18.02
CA LEU A 95 51.79 -12.54 -18.61
C LEU A 95 52.89 -12.04 -19.52
N ARG A 96 52.61 -11.08 -20.41
CA ARG A 96 53.61 -10.48 -21.28
C ARG A 96 54.74 -9.83 -20.49
N ALA A 97 54.43 -9.11 -19.41
CA ALA A 97 55.42 -8.48 -18.55
C ALA A 97 56.30 -9.50 -17.82
N VAL A 98 55.70 -10.56 -17.24
CA VAL A 98 56.46 -11.64 -16.58
C VAL A 98 57.31 -12.43 -17.58
N SER A 99 56.89 -12.51 -18.84
CA SER A 99 57.65 -13.19 -19.89
C SER A 99 58.86 -12.39 -20.36
N GLN A 100 58.76 -11.06 -20.33
CA GLN A 100 59.86 -10.15 -20.62
C GLN A 100 60.85 -10.06 -19.44
N ASN A 101 60.35 -10.14 -18.21
CA ASN A 101 61.16 -10.14 -17.00
C ASN A 101 60.74 -11.26 -16.02
N PRO A 102 61.25 -12.49 -16.23
CA PRO A 102 60.93 -13.66 -15.39
C PRO A 102 61.44 -13.56 -13.95
N ASP A 103 62.39 -12.65 -13.69
CA ASP A 103 63.04 -12.49 -12.39
C ASP A 103 63.67 -13.80 -11.89
N TYR A 104 63.15 -14.42 -10.82
CA TYR A 104 63.65 -15.67 -10.25
C TYR A 104 63.14 -16.95 -10.95
N LEU A 105 62.27 -16.82 -11.97
CA LEU A 105 61.73 -17.96 -12.69
C LEU A 105 62.64 -18.37 -13.87
N PRO A 106 62.82 -19.68 -14.11
CA PRO A 106 63.46 -20.15 -15.33
C PRO A 106 62.64 -19.70 -16.56
N PRO A 107 63.26 -19.12 -17.61
CA PRO A 107 62.53 -18.64 -18.79
C PRO A 107 61.72 -19.74 -19.49
N GLU A 108 62.25 -20.96 -19.52
CA GLU A 108 61.58 -22.15 -20.07
C GLU A 108 60.27 -22.45 -19.34
N ALA A 109 60.21 -22.15 -18.05
CA ALA A 109 59.08 -22.47 -17.21
C ALA A 109 57.90 -21.52 -17.44
N VAL A 110 58.20 -20.24 -17.72
CA VAL A 110 57.21 -19.27 -18.20
C VAL A 110 56.67 -19.68 -19.58
N GLN A 111 57.53 -20.15 -20.49
CA GLN A 111 57.10 -20.64 -21.81
C GLN A 111 56.21 -21.89 -21.72
N ARG A 112 56.56 -22.84 -20.85
CA ARG A 112 55.71 -24.03 -20.60
C ARG A 112 54.34 -23.64 -20.05
N PHE A 113 54.31 -22.69 -19.12
CA PHE A 113 53.06 -22.15 -18.60
C PHE A 113 52.23 -21.46 -19.68
N GLN A 114 52.83 -20.62 -20.54
CA GLN A 114 52.14 -19.98 -21.66
C GLN A 114 51.50 -21.00 -22.61
N ASN A 115 52.24 -22.04 -22.99
CA ASN A 115 51.75 -23.07 -23.90
C ASN A 115 50.58 -23.85 -23.30
N GLU A 116 50.61 -24.11 -21.99
CA GLU A 116 49.53 -24.79 -21.27
C GLU A 116 48.27 -23.92 -21.16
N ILE A 117 48.42 -22.63 -20.86
CA ILE A 117 47.30 -21.71 -20.82
C ILE A 117 46.69 -21.55 -22.23
N ALA A 118 47.53 -21.43 -23.27
CA ALA A 118 47.08 -21.32 -24.65
C ALA A 118 46.29 -22.57 -25.10
N SER A 119 46.83 -23.77 -24.85
CA SER A 119 46.16 -25.04 -25.22
C SER A 119 44.79 -25.20 -24.56
N GLN A 120 44.66 -24.75 -23.30
CA GLN A 120 43.42 -24.83 -22.54
C GLN A 120 42.41 -23.71 -22.83
N VAL A 121 42.82 -22.60 -23.44
CA VAL A 121 41.91 -21.53 -23.90
C VAL A 121 41.20 -21.96 -25.19
N GLN A 122 41.89 -22.65 -26.12
CA GLN A 122 41.24 -23.23 -27.30
C GLN A 122 40.17 -24.28 -26.94
N ALA A 123 40.37 -25.05 -25.86
CA ALA A 123 39.40 -26.04 -25.39
C ALA A 123 38.15 -25.44 -24.71
N GLY A 124 38.27 -24.23 -24.16
CA GLY A 124 37.17 -23.55 -23.45
C GLY A 124 36.24 -22.72 -24.35
N ALA A 125 36.66 -22.38 -25.57
CA ALA A 125 35.86 -21.58 -26.50
C ALA A 125 34.61 -22.31 -27.04
N ALA A 126 34.51 -23.64 -26.87
CA ALA A 126 33.34 -24.43 -27.27
C ALA A 126 32.20 -24.45 -26.24
N ALA A 127 32.39 -23.90 -25.03
CA ALA A 127 31.38 -23.95 -23.96
C ALA A 127 31.29 -22.60 -23.23
N GLY A 128 30.59 -21.63 -23.82
CA GLY A 128 30.51 -20.29 -23.23
C GLY A 128 29.50 -19.35 -23.87
N GLY A 129 28.31 -19.84 -24.23
CA GLY A 129 27.18 -18.99 -24.59
C GLY A 129 26.60 -18.29 -23.36
N GLY A 130 27.34 -17.33 -22.79
CA GLY A 130 26.90 -16.49 -21.68
C GLY A 130 25.96 -15.41 -22.18
N THR A 131 24.66 -15.64 -22.04
CA THR A 131 23.60 -14.64 -22.28
C THR A 131 23.74 -13.48 -21.30
N SER A 132 24.35 -12.40 -21.82
CA SER A 132 24.21 -11.00 -21.42
C SER A 132 23.48 -10.73 -20.10
N SER A 133 24.29 -10.73 -19.03
CA SER A 133 23.96 -10.31 -17.66
C SER A 133 23.44 -8.86 -17.54
N LEU A 134 23.44 -8.06 -18.61
CA LEU A 134 22.85 -6.72 -18.65
C LEU A 134 21.31 -6.75 -18.72
N LEU A 135 20.70 -7.77 -19.32
CA LEU A 135 19.24 -7.91 -19.38
C LEU A 135 18.64 -8.27 -18.02
N LYS A 136 19.37 -9.01 -17.18
CA LYS A 136 18.89 -9.39 -15.83
C LYS A 136 18.82 -8.20 -14.89
N TYR A 137 19.83 -7.32 -14.89
CA TYR A 137 19.81 -6.12 -14.05
C TYR A 137 18.89 -5.02 -14.62
N GLY A 138 18.78 -4.90 -15.96
CA GLY A 138 17.81 -3.99 -16.58
C GLY A 138 16.36 -4.37 -16.27
N LEU A 139 16.02 -5.66 -16.37
CA LEU A 139 14.69 -6.17 -16.03
C LEU A 139 14.40 -6.04 -14.52
N LEU A 140 15.40 -6.28 -13.66
CA LEU A 140 15.23 -6.17 -12.21
C LEU A 140 15.07 -4.70 -11.77
N CYS A 141 15.76 -3.76 -12.40
CA CYS A 141 15.54 -2.32 -12.17
C CYS A 141 14.15 -1.87 -12.63
N ILE A 142 13.69 -2.31 -13.80
CA ILE A 142 12.33 -1.99 -14.29
C ILE A 142 11.28 -2.61 -13.37
N LEU A 143 11.47 -3.86 -12.94
CA LEU A 143 10.54 -4.54 -12.03
C LEU A 143 10.55 -3.90 -10.63
N ALA A 144 11.71 -3.45 -10.13
CA ALA A 144 11.80 -2.69 -8.88
C ALA A 144 11.12 -1.31 -9.00
N LEU A 145 11.28 -0.61 -10.13
CA LEU A 145 10.57 0.65 -10.38
C LEU A 145 9.06 0.45 -10.50
N PHE A 146 8.60 -0.63 -11.13
CA PHE A 146 7.18 -1.01 -11.17
C PHE A 146 6.64 -1.38 -9.79
N ILE A 147 7.40 -2.09 -8.96
CA ILE A 147 7.00 -2.39 -7.59
C ILE A 147 6.95 -1.12 -6.75
N ILE A 148 7.92 -0.21 -6.85
CA ILE A 148 7.90 1.07 -6.14
C ILE A 148 6.75 1.94 -6.62
N ALA A 149 6.48 1.99 -7.92
CA ALA A 149 5.34 2.72 -8.47
C ALA A 149 4.00 2.09 -8.04
N ALA A 150 3.90 0.76 -8.02
CA ALA A 150 2.71 0.05 -7.55
C ALA A 150 2.53 0.22 -6.03
N LEU A 151 3.60 0.21 -5.25
CA LEU A 151 3.56 0.43 -3.80
C LEU A 151 3.24 1.90 -3.49
N ALA A 152 3.79 2.85 -4.24
CA ALA A 152 3.44 4.27 -4.14
C ALA A 152 1.99 4.50 -4.57
N PHE A 153 1.52 3.85 -5.64
CA PHE A 153 0.12 3.89 -6.07
C PHE A 153 -0.81 3.25 -5.02
N LEU A 154 -0.44 2.11 -4.44
CA LEU A 154 -1.19 1.47 -3.37
C LEU A 154 -1.16 2.28 -2.07
N LEU A 155 -0.06 2.95 -1.75
CA LEU A 155 0.04 3.84 -0.59
C LEU A 155 -0.70 5.16 -0.82
N ILE A 156 -0.72 5.70 -2.04
CA ILE A 156 -1.53 6.86 -2.39
C ILE A 156 -3.01 6.47 -2.41
N ARG A 157 -3.37 5.29 -2.92
CA ARG A 157 -4.73 4.72 -2.86
C ARG A 157 -5.15 4.36 -1.43
N ALA A 158 -4.23 3.91 -0.59
CA ALA A 158 -4.47 3.64 0.82
C ALA A 158 -4.53 4.93 1.64
N ARG A 159 -3.82 5.99 1.21
CA ARG A 159 -3.88 7.32 1.82
C ARG A 159 -5.11 8.10 1.35
N SER A 160 -5.61 7.85 0.14
CA SER A 160 -6.91 8.35 -0.32
C SER A 160 -8.06 7.59 0.35
N ARG A 161 -7.95 6.26 0.55
CA ARG A 161 -8.87 5.48 1.43
C ARG A 161 -8.70 5.76 2.93
N GLY A 162 -7.62 6.46 3.31
CA GLY A 162 -7.20 6.67 4.70
C GLY A 162 -7.25 8.14 5.14
N GLN A 163 -7.92 9.00 4.38
CA GLN A 163 -8.26 10.36 4.79
C GLN A 163 -9.78 10.54 4.95
N GLY A 164 -10.50 9.46 5.27
CA GLY A 164 -11.71 9.56 6.08
C GLY A 164 -11.30 10.04 7.47
N TYR A 165 -11.56 11.33 7.74
CA TYR A 165 -11.45 11.98 9.04
C TYR A 165 -11.74 11.01 10.19
N LYS A 166 -10.89 10.99 11.23
CA LYS A 166 -11.34 10.60 12.56
C LYS A 166 -12.55 11.47 12.88
N THR A 167 -13.73 10.87 12.82
CA THR A 167 -15.01 11.55 12.66
C THR A 167 -15.37 12.25 13.96
N LYS A 168 -15.84 13.49 13.88
CA LYS A 168 -16.59 14.17 14.97
C LYS A 168 -17.75 13.32 15.52
N ALA A 169 -18.15 12.25 14.82
CA ALA A 169 -19.09 11.23 15.28
C ALA A 169 -18.53 10.29 16.36
N GLN A 170 -17.24 9.93 16.34
CA GLN A 170 -16.61 9.18 17.44
C GLN A 170 -16.51 10.06 18.70
N GLU A 171 -16.14 11.33 18.55
CA GLU A 171 -16.09 12.29 19.66
C GLU A 171 -17.48 12.53 20.27
N LYS A 172 -18.54 12.58 19.44
CA LYS A 172 -19.92 12.73 19.92
C LYS A 172 -20.50 11.43 20.51
N ALA A 173 -20.12 10.26 19.99
CA ALA A 173 -20.50 8.96 20.57
C ALA A 173 -19.77 8.69 21.89
N GLU A 174 -18.51 9.11 22.00
CA GLU A 174 -17.70 9.03 23.21
C GLU A 174 -18.16 10.06 24.26
N ALA A 175 -18.57 11.27 23.84
CA ALA A 175 -19.21 12.26 24.70
C ALA A 175 -20.62 11.85 25.17
N ALA A 176 -21.41 11.17 24.33
CA ALA A 176 -22.71 10.62 24.73
C ALA A 176 -22.57 9.43 25.69
N ARG A 177 -21.54 8.59 25.50
CA ARG A 177 -21.16 7.53 26.45
C ARG A 177 -20.63 8.10 27.77
N ALA A 178 -19.84 9.17 27.73
CA ALA A 178 -19.37 9.88 28.92
C ALA A 178 -20.50 10.60 29.68
N ALA A 179 -21.64 10.88 29.03
CA ALA A 179 -22.81 11.52 29.63
C ALA A 179 -23.83 10.54 30.27
N GLY A 180 -23.56 9.23 30.28
CA GLY A 180 -24.36 8.26 31.05
C GLY A 180 -25.80 8.06 30.57
N ILE A 181 -26.10 8.27 29.28
CA ILE A 181 -27.43 8.01 28.72
C ILE A 181 -27.59 6.49 28.52
N THR A 182 -28.51 5.88 29.29
CA THR A 182 -28.83 4.45 29.21
C THR A 182 -29.54 4.13 27.89
N SER A 183 -28.96 3.19 27.16
CA SER A 183 -29.39 2.68 25.87
C SER A 183 -30.57 1.72 25.99
N ASP A 184 -31.75 2.20 26.41
CA ASP A 184 -32.95 1.35 26.51
C ASP A 184 -34.22 1.91 25.80
N GLU A 185 -34.21 3.14 25.28
CA GLU A 185 -35.39 3.71 24.55
C GLU A 185 -35.12 4.11 23.08
N MET A 186 -33.88 4.00 22.63
CA MET A 186 -33.50 4.15 21.22
C MET A 186 -32.86 2.81 20.86
N GLY A 187 -33.43 2.05 19.91
CA GLY A 187 -32.87 0.75 19.49
C GLY A 187 -31.36 0.81 19.23
N PRO A 188 -30.67 -0.35 19.11
CA PRO A 188 -29.22 -0.38 18.99
C PRO A 188 -28.74 0.62 17.93
N GLY A 189 -27.92 1.59 18.36
CA GLY A 189 -27.38 2.62 17.48
C GLY A 189 -26.61 2.02 16.30
N PRO A 190 -26.27 2.82 15.27
CA PRO A 190 -25.60 2.29 14.09
C PRO A 190 -24.29 1.61 14.49
N ILE A 191 -24.08 0.39 13.99
CA ILE A 191 -22.83 -0.37 14.18
C ILE A 191 -21.67 0.28 13.44
N SER A 192 -21.96 1.10 12.42
CA SER A 192 -20.98 1.89 11.69
C SER A 192 -21.61 3.16 11.13
N ALA A 193 -20.88 4.27 11.14
CA ALA A 193 -21.31 5.53 10.55
C ALA A 193 -20.16 6.21 9.80
N TYR A 194 -20.42 6.58 8.55
CA TYR A 194 -19.42 7.13 7.63
C TYR A 194 -19.95 8.38 6.96
N THR A 195 -19.09 9.35 6.66
CA THR A 195 -19.46 10.52 5.87
C THR A 195 -18.40 10.75 4.81
N THR A 196 -18.83 10.93 3.58
CA THR A 196 -17.94 11.22 2.45
C THR A 196 -18.52 12.32 1.58
N THR A 197 -17.62 13.05 0.92
CA THR A 197 -17.93 14.18 0.05
C THR A 197 -17.22 14.00 -1.28
N TYR A 198 -17.99 13.93 -2.35
CA TYR A 198 -17.50 14.16 -3.71
C TYR A 198 -17.37 15.66 -3.95
N GLU A 199 -16.31 16.08 -4.63
CA GLU A 199 -16.15 17.42 -5.20
C GLU A 199 -15.71 17.32 -6.67
N LEU A 200 -16.16 18.28 -7.49
CA LEU A 200 -15.80 18.34 -8.91
C LEU A 200 -14.28 18.31 -9.10
N GLY A 201 -13.84 17.45 -10.02
CA GLY A 201 -12.42 17.19 -10.28
C GLY A 201 -11.89 15.93 -9.61
N ASN A 202 -12.65 15.30 -8.69
CA ASN A 202 -12.36 13.95 -8.23
C ASN A 202 -12.90 12.90 -9.22
N ASP A 203 -12.23 12.79 -10.38
CA ASP A 203 -12.66 11.94 -11.50
C ASP A 203 -12.63 10.43 -11.21
N PHE A 204 -11.97 10.04 -10.11
CA PHE A 204 -11.81 8.65 -9.65
C PHE A 204 -12.51 8.39 -8.30
N PHE A 205 -13.52 9.20 -7.95
CA PHE A 205 -14.26 9.02 -6.71
C PHE A 205 -14.94 7.64 -6.64
N ASP A 206 -14.49 6.86 -5.66
CA ASP A 206 -14.87 5.46 -5.40
C ASP A 206 -14.55 5.16 -3.93
N GLU A 207 -15.55 5.34 -3.06
CA GLU A 207 -15.44 5.17 -1.62
C GLU A 207 -16.17 3.90 -1.17
N SER A 208 -15.49 3.07 -0.39
CA SER A 208 -16.02 1.84 0.21
C SER A 208 -15.62 1.78 1.67
N PHE A 209 -16.56 1.38 2.52
CA PHE A 209 -16.42 1.30 3.96
C PHE A 209 -16.75 -0.12 4.44
N SER A 210 -15.79 -0.75 5.11
CA SER A 210 -16.00 -2.06 5.75
C SER A 210 -16.98 -1.92 6.92
N ILE A 211 -17.87 -2.89 7.05
CA ILE A 211 -18.83 -2.99 8.14
C ILE A 211 -18.41 -4.19 8.99
N ASP A 212 -17.87 -3.91 10.16
CA ASP A 212 -17.42 -4.93 11.10
C ASP A 212 -18.33 -4.93 12.34
N SER A 213 -18.53 -6.11 12.90
CA SER A 213 -19.19 -6.27 14.20
C SER A 213 -18.32 -5.71 15.34
N ALA A 214 -18.91 -5.56 16.54
CA ALA A 214 -18.18 -5.14 17.73
C ALA A 214 -17.01 -6.08 18.11
N THR A 215 -17.02 -7.33 17.65
CA THR A 215 -15.95 -8.32 17.88
C THR A 215 -14.89 -8.31 16.77
N GLY A 216 -15.03 -7.45 15.75
CA GLY A 216 -14.12 -7.38 14.60
C GLY A 216 -14.39 -8.40 13.50
N GLU A 217 -15.51 -9.12 13.56
CA GLU A 217 -15.94 -9.95 12.42
C GLU A 217 -16.48 -9.06 11.30
N PHE A 218 -15.94 -9.25 10.09
CA PHE A 218 -16.46 -8.64 8.86
C PHE A 218 -17.89 -9.10 8.56
N LEU A 219 -18.81 -8.15 8.45
CA LEU A 219 -20.23 -8.36 8.16
C LEU A 219 -20.62 -7.95 6.72
N GLY A 220 -19.91 -6.99 6.11
CA GLY A 220 -20.23 -6.50 4.78
C GLY A 220 -19.48 -5.21 4.42
N GLU A 221 -19.91 -4.57 3.35
CA GLU A 221 -19.37 -3.28 2.89
C GLU A 221 -20.49 -2.35 2.41
N ALA A 222 -20.32 -1.05 2.59
CA ALA A 222 -21.18 -0.04 1.98
C ALA A 222 -20.33 1.01 1.29
N GLY A 223 -20.82 1.61 0.21
CA GLY A 223 -20.02 2.55 -0.55
C GLY A 223 -20.81 3.43 -1.50
N ILE A 224 -20.06 4.33 -2.14
CA ILE A 224 -20.53 5.22 -3.19
C ILE A 224 -19.46 5.36 -4.27
N SER A 225 -19.85 5.18 -5.53
CA SER A 225 -18.97 5.26 -6.70
C SER A 225 -19.62 6.05 -7.84
N ILE A 226 -18.78 6.60 -8.74
CA ILE A 226 -19.27 7.27 -9.95
C ILE A 226 -19.95 6.25 -10.86
N SER A 227 -21.25 6.40 -11.09
CA SER A 227 -22.00 5.59 -12.06
C SER A 227 -21.83 6.16 -13.47
N GLU A 228 -22.04 7.46 -13.63
CA GLU A 228 -22.04 8.13 -14.93
C GLU A 228 -21.41 9.53 -14.88
N GLY A 229 -20.68 9.88 -15.92
CA GLY A 229 -20.15 11.23 -16.11
C GLY A 229 -19.78 11.52 -17.55
N ARG A 230 -19.65 12.81 -17.87
CA ARG A 230 -19.36 13.36 -19.20
C ARG A 230 -18.05 14.14 -19.19
N GLY A 231 -17.39 14.28 -20.34
CA GLY A 231 -16.12 15.01 -20.48
C GLY A 231 -14.86 14.23 -20.08
N THR A 232 -13.69 14.83 -20.28
CA THR A 232 -12.38 14.15 -20.11
C THR A 232 -11.59 14.56 -18.87
N GLN A 233 -11.61 15.84 -18.45
CA GLN A 233 -11.02 16.34 -17.19
C GLN A 233 -11.34 17.84 -16.97
N PRO A 234 -12.00 18.24 -15.87
CA PRO A 234 -12.63 17.36 -14.89
C PRO A 234 -13.83 16.62 -15.51
N LYS A 235 -14.06 15.38 -15.10
CA LYS A 235 -15.23 14.60 -15.48
C LYS A 235 -16.45 15.18 -14.75
N LYS A 236 -17.45 15.61 -15.52
CA LYS A 236 -18.72 16.13 -15.02
C LYS A 236 -19.62 14.95 -14.66
N VAL A 237 -19.63 14.58 -13.40
CA VAL A 237 -20.39 13.44 -12.88
C VAL A 237 -21.84 13.84 -12.65
N TYR A 238 -22.77 13.03 -13.13
CA TYR A 238 -24.22 13.31 -13.00
C TYR A 238 -25.01 12.13 -12.42
N ALA A 239 -24.35 11.00 -12.14
CA ALA A 239 -24.95 9.92 -11.35
C ALA A 239 -23.89 9.17 -10.53
N PHE A 240 -24.24 8.82 -9.29
CA PHE A 240 -23.48 7.99 -8.37
C PHE A 240 -24.28 6.73 -8.03
N GLU A 241 -23.62 5.60 -7.92
CA GLU A 241 -24.21 4.38 -7.36
C GLU A 241 -23.86 4.30 -5.88
N VAL A 242 -24.88 4.15 -5.05
CA VAL A 242 -24.79 3.94 -3.60
C VAL A 242 -25.20 2.51 -3.33
N TRP A 243 -24.33 1.75 -2.67
CA TRP A 243 -24.52 0.31 -2.58
C TRP A 243 -24.24 -0.24 -1.17
N LEU A 244 -24.87 -1.39 -0.89
CA LEU A 244 -24.72 -2.17 0.33
C LEU A 244 -24.53 -3.64 -0.02
N PHE A 245 -23.41 -4.20 0.44
CA PHE A 245 -23.06 -5.61 0.34
C PHE A 245 -23.08 -6.26 1.72
N ASP A 246 -23.65 -7.46 1.80
CA ASP A 246 -23.75 -8.26 3.01
C ASP A 246 -22.99 -9.56 2.81
N LYS A 247 -22.08 -9.93 3.72
CA LYS A 247 -21.30 -11.17 3.60
C LYS A 247 -22.19 -12.43 3.54
N SER A 248 -23.40 -12.38 4.09
CA SER A 248 -24.35 -13.49 4.11
C SER A 248 -25.25 -13.59 2.87
N ASP A 249 -25.34 -12.52 2.06
CA ASP A 249 -26.10 -12.50 0.80
C ASP A 249 -25.16 -12.11 -0.36
N ILE A 250 -25.05 -12.96 -1.37
CA ILE A 250 -24.18 -12.69 -2.52
C ILE A 250 -24.67 -11.52 -3.41
N ARG A 251 -25.83 -10.94 -3.11
CA ARG A 251 -26.40 -9.81 -3.83
C ARG A 251 -26.03 -8.48 -3.17
N THR A 252 -25.73 -7.50 -4.01
CA THR A 252 -25.49 -6.12 -3.59
C THR A 252 -26.74 -5.29 -3.87
N GLU A 253 -27.29 -4.68 -2.84
CA GLU A 253 -28.38 -3.72 -3.00
C GLU A 253 -27.81 -2.39 -3.44
N THR A 254 -28.36 -1.80 -4.50
CA THR A 254 -27.81 -0.59 -5.11
C THR A 254 -28.93 0.39 -5.48
N VAL A 255 -28.68 1.66 -5.23
CA VAL A 255 -29.51 2.79 -5.65
C VAL A 255 -28.62 3.79 -6.39
N VAL A 256 -29.10 4.32 -7.50
CA VAL A 256 -28.39 5.36 -8.25
C VAL A 256 -28.93 6.73 -7.82
N LEU A 257 -28.06 7.55 -7.25
CA LEU A 257 -28.31 8.97 -7.00
C LEU A 257 -27.88 9.79 -8.22
N ALA A 258 -28.84 10.39 -8.92
CA ALA A 258 -28.61 11.19 -10.11
C ALA A 258 -28.99 12.66 -9.88
N THR A 259 -28.46 13.56 -10.72
CA THR A 259 -28.97 14.94 -10.75
C THR A 259 -30.46 14.94 -11.10
N PRO A 260 -31.24 15.95 -10.70
CA PRO A 260 -32.67 16.01 -11.03
C PRO A 260 -32.95 15.87 -12.53
N GLU A 261 -32.14 16.50 -13.38
CA GLU A 261 -32.24 16.36 -14.85
C GLU A 261 -31.96 14.93 -15.31
N ALA A 262 -30.89 14.30 -14.82
CA ALA A 262 -30.53 12.94 -15.19
C ALA A 262 -31.57 11.91 -14.71
N ALA A 263 -32.15 12.10 -13.52
CA ALA A 263 -33.20 11.22 -12.99
C ALA A 263 -34.52 11.29 -13.79
N ALA A 264 -34.74 12.38 -14.55
CA ALA A 264 -35.88 12.57 -15.43
C ALA A 264 -35.66 12.05 -16.87
N ASP A 265 -34.42 11.71 -17.24
CA ASP A 265 -34.09 11.17 -18.56
C ASP A 265 -34.48 9.69 -18.66
N GLU A 266 -35.53 9.41 -19.43
CA GLU A 266 -36.05 8.06 -19.66
C GLU A 266 -35.03 7.09 -20.27
N ALA A 267 -34.19 7.57 -21.18
CA ALA A 267 -33.16 6.73 -21.82
C ALA A 267 -32.07 6.36 -20.82
N LEU A 268 -31.68 7.31 -19.95
CA LEU A 268 -30.74 7.03 -18.87
C LEU A 268 -31.34 6.07 -17.86
N ARG A 269 -32.64 6.24 -17.52
CA ARG A 269 -33.34 5.35 -16.59
C ARG A 269 -33.33 3.91 -17.06
N GLN A 270 -33.73 3.65 -18.30
CA GLN A 270 -33.75 2.30 -18.87
C GLN A 270 -32.36 1.65 -18.87
N ARG A 271 -31.29 2.43 -19.09
CA ARG A 271 -29.92 1.91 -19.08
C ARG A 271 -29.41 1.55 -17.68
N LEU A 272 -29.80 2.33 -16.68
CA LEU A 272 -29.32 2.17 -15.30
C LEU A 272 -30.26 1.37 -14.40
N GLU A 273 -31.48 1.05 -14.86
CA GLU A 273 -32.44 0.19 -14.14
C GLU A 273 -31.86 -1.19 -13.80
N VAL A 274 -30.94 -1.69 -14.64
CA VAL A 274 -30.20 -2.96 -14.38
C VAL A 274 -29.28 -2.86 -13.16
N ARG A 275 -28.84 -1.65 -12.78
CA ARG A 275 -27.98 -1.44 -11.61
C ARG A 275 -28.78 -1.24 -10.33
N GLY A 276 -29.94 -0.59 -10.41
CA GLY A 276 -30.76 -0.29 -9.24
C GLY A 276 -31.77 0.82 -9.50
N ALA A 277 -32.60 1.11 -8.49
CA ALA A 277 -33.55 2.20 -8.56
C ALA A 277 -32.81 3.54 -8.68
N ILE A 278 -33.31 4.43 -9.53
CA ILE A 278 -32.72 5.76 -9.73
C ILE A 278 -33.55 6.79 -8.99
N LEU A 279 -32.88 7.57 -8.14
CA LEU A 279 -33.45 8.64 -7.36
C LEU A 279 -32.76 9.96 -7.73
N ALA A 280 -33.54 11.03 -7.87
CA ALA A 280 -32.98 12.37 -7.90
C ALA A 280 -32.39 12.67 -6.51
N ALA A 281 -31.15 13.15 -6.48
CA ALA A 281 -30.48 13.53 -5.23
C ALA A 281 -31.05 14.88 -4.75
N GLU A 282 -31.64 14.87 -3.55
CA GLU A 282 -32.13 16.07 -2.88
C GLU A 282 -31.44 16.28 -1.53
N PRO A 283 -31.11 17.53 -1.14
CA PRO A 283 -30.57 17.80 0.20
C PRO A 283 -31.51 17.27 1.29
N GLN A 284 -30.93 16.67 2.33
CA GLN A 284 -31.62 16.07 3.49
C GLN A 284 -32.47 14.84 3.17
N GLN A 285 -32.42 14.32 1.94
CA GLN A 285 -33.07 13.07 1.58
C GLN A 285 -32.45 11.89 2.33
N GLN A 286 -33.29 10.96 2.77
CA GLN A 286 -32.88 9.67 3.33
C GLN A 286 -33.20 8.55 2.34
N ILE A 287 -32.24 7.67 2.13
CA ILE A 287 -32.33 6.48 1.30
C ILE A 287 -32.04 5.29 2.21
N VAL A 288 -32.75 4.18 2.02
CA VAL A 288 -32.55 2.96 2.80
C VAL A 288 -32.22 1.83 1.85
N LEU A 289 -31.11 1.14 2.12
CA LEU A 289 -30.70 -0.09 1.46
C LEU A 289 -30.81 -1.21 2.50
N GLU A 290 -31.46 -2.32 2.17
CA GLU A 290 -31.68 -3.44 3.11
C GLU A 290 -31.29 -4.76 2.48
N THR A 291 -30.37 -5.48 3.12
CA THR A 291 -30.02 -6.86 2.81
C THR A 291 -30.69 -7.81 3.82
N GLU A 292 -30.27 -9.07 3.85
CA GLU A 292 -30.73 -10.02 4.86
C GLU A 292 -30.40 -9.54 6.28
N ARG A 293 -29.14 -9.19 6.56
CA ARG A 293 -28.63 -8.89 7.90
C ARG A 293 -28.23 -7.44 8.12
N LEU A 294 -28.16 -6.61 7.08
CA LEU A 294 -27.73 -5.23 7.19
C LEU A 294 -28.81 -4.29 6.67
N ARG A 295 -28.89 -3.11 7.30
CA ARG A 295 -29.67 -1.97 6.82
C ARG A 295 -28.77 -0.76 6.82
N ALA A 296 -28.61 -0.10 5.68
CA ALA A 296 -27.91 1.16 5.58
C ALA A 296 -28.91 2.30 5.34
N GLU A 297 -28.89 3.28 6.23
CA GLU A 297 -29.56 4.57 6.05
C GLU A 297 -28.54 5.57 5.50
N VAL A 298 -28.78 6.07 4.30
CA VAL A 298 -27.91 7.02 3.61
C VAL A 298 -28.61 8.37 3.57
N PHE A 299 -27.98 9.37 4.17
CA PHE A 299 -28.47 10.74 4.23
C PHE A 299 -27.68 11.61 3.27
N VAL A 300 -28.36 12.23 2.30
CA VAL A 300 -27.77 13.28 1.47
C VAL A 300 -27.65 14.53 2.35
N ARG A 301 -26.45 14.84 2.84
CA ARG A 301 -26.20 15.98 3.74
C ARG A 301 -26.07 17.28 2.98
N ASP A 302 -25.46 17.22 1.81
CA ASP A 302 -25.25 18.37 0.94
C ASP A 302 -25.25 17.89 -0.52
N CYS A 303 -25.81 18.71 -1.41
CA CYS A 303 -25.98 18.38 -2.81
C CYS A 303 -25.99 19.68 -3.61
N GLU A 304 -24.87 19.99 -4.24
CA GLU A 304 -24.69 21.14 -5.14
C GLU A 304 -24.51 20.63 -6.57
N CYS A 305 -25.29 21.23 -7.48
CA CYS A 305 -25.22 20.95 -8.91
C CYS A 305 -24.94 22.24 -9.66
N ASP A 306 -24.25 22.12 -10.78
CA ASP A 306 -24.12 23.16 -11.80
C ASP A 306 -24.60 22.59 -13.14
N SER A 307 -24.73 23.45 -14.15
CA SER A 307 -25.25 23.10 -15.46
C SER A 307 -24.48 23.81 -16.56
N ASP A 308 -24.32 23.14 -17.68
CA ASP A 308 -23.77 23.73 -18.90
C ASP A 308 -24.51 23.23 -20.14
N GLN A 309 -23.91 23.38 -21.33
CA GLN A 309 -24.52 22.98 -22.58
C GLN A 309 -24.74 21.47 -22.71
N ASP A 310 -24.03 20.65 -21.93
CA ASP A 310 -24.13 19.20 -21.94
C ASP A 310 -25.10 18.68 -20.85
N GLY A 311 -25.69 19.56 -20.03
CA GLY A 311 -26.66 19.25 -18.97
C GLY A 311 -26.11 19.39 -17.55
N GLN A 312 -26.95 19.11 -16.54
CA GLN A 312 -26.56 19.19 -15.12
C GLN A 312 -25.51 18.16 -14.71
N TYR A 313 -24.68 18.53 -13.73
CA TYR A 313 -23.69 17.70 -13.06
C TYR A 313 -23.49 18.14 -11.60
N PHE A 314 -22.98 17.25 -10.75
CA PHE A 314 -22.67 17.55 -9.37
C PHE A 314 -21.36 18.35 -9.25
N THR A 315 -21.37 19.42 -8.47
CA THR A 315 -20.16 20.12 -8.03
C THR A 315 -19.71 19.65 -6.65
N ARG A 316 -20.67 19.29 -5.78
CA ARG A 316 -20.44 18.67 -4.48
C ARG A 316 -21.59 17.73 -4.13
N LEU A 317 -21.27 16.55 -3.59
CA LEU A 317 -22.26 15.64 -3.02
C LEU A 317 -21.71 15.07 -1.71
N THR A 318 -22.33 15.38 -0.59
CA THR A 318 -21.98 14.82 0.72
C THR A 318 -23.05 13.83 1.16
N VAL A 319 -22.64 12.60 1.45
CA VAL A 319 -23.52 11.55 1.97
C VAL A 319 -23.02 11.03 3.31
N GLU A 320 -23.94 10.75 4.22
CA GLU A 320 -23.67 10.05 5.48
C GLU A 320 -24.34 8.68 5.48
N PHE A 321 -23.57 7.62 5.68
CA PHE A 321 -24.06 6.27 5.90
C PHE A 321 -24.22 6.01 7.39
N ARG A 322 -25.33 5.38 7.78
CA ARG A 322 -25.54 4.77 9.08
C ARG A 322 -25.99 3.33 8.88
N VAL A 323 -25.15 2.39 9.29
CA VAL A 323 -25.40 0.97 9.08
C VAL A 323 -25.82 0.32 10.38
N PHE A 324 -26.86 -0.50 10.30
CA PHE A 324 -27.44 -1.25 11.41
C PHE A 324 -27.41 -2.74 11.07
N GLN A 325 -27.11 -3.57 12.06
CA GLN A 325 -27.29 -5.01 11.95
C GLN A 325 -28.75 -5.34 12.30
N LYS A 326 -29.45 -6.03 11.39
CA LYS A 326 -30.81 -6.50 11.60
C LYS A 326 -30.78 -7.65 12.62
N ALA A 327 -31.79 -7.68 13.49
CA ALA A 327 -31.98 -8.82 14.38
C ALA A 327 -32.18 -10.09 13.54
N PRO A 328 -31.65 -11.25 13.95
CA PRO A 328 -31.92 -12.51 13.29
C PRO A 328 -33.43 -12.74 13.25
N THR A 329 -33.99 -12.94 12.05
CA THR A 329 -35.42 -13.21 11.85
C THR A 329 -35.73 -14.60 12.41
N GLY A 330 -35.95 -14.71 13.72
CA GLY A 330 -36.14 -16.00 14.38
C GLY A 330 -36.20 -15.95 15.90
N GLU A 331 -37.15 -15.20 16.46
CA GLU A 331 -37.96 -15.58 17.63
C GLU A 331 -38.99 -14.46 17.83
N GLY A 332 -40.24 -14.69 17.37
CA GLY A 332 -41.35 -13.90 17.86
C GLY A 332 -41.42 -14.03 19.39
N PRO A 333 -41.94 -13.01 20.11
CA PRO A 333 -42.02 -13.08 21.56
C PRO A 333 -42.72 -14.37 21.95
N ALA A 334 -41.99 -15.23 22.64
CA ALA A 334 -42.54 -16.46 23.19
C ALA A 334 -43.82 -16.09 23.93
N THR A 335 -44.92 -16.67 23.45
CA THR A 335 -46.21 -16.61 24.09
C THR A 335 -46.04 -16.93 25.57
N ALA A 336 -46.23 -15.92 26.43
CA ALA A 336 -46.42 -16.12 27.86
C ALA A 336 -47.79 -16.81 28.05
N SER A 337 -47.80 -18.12 27.82
CA SER A 337 -48.72 -19.01 28.51
C SER A 337 -48.25 -19.09 29.95
N GLU A 338 -49.14 -18.73 30.86
CA GLU A 338 -49.37 -19.31 32.20
C GLU A 338 -49.60 -18.22 33.26
N ALA A 339 -50.86 -17.78 33.33
CA ALA A 339 -51.40 -17.11 34.51
C ALA A 339 -52.52 -18.00 35.06
N GLU A 340 -52.14 -18.98 35.87
CA GLU A 340 -53.08 -19.66 36.77
C GLU A 340 -53.25 -18.80 38.04
N PRO A 341 -54.48 -18.44 38.44
CA PRO A 341 -54.70 -17.50 39.54
C PRO A 341 -54.61 -18.20 40.89
N THR A 342 -53.64 -17.80 41.71
CA THR A 342 -53.61 -18.15 43.14
C THR A 342 -54.63 -17.29 43.89
N ALA A 343 -55.65 -17.94 44.45
CA ALA A 343 -56.63 -17.33 45.34
C ALA A 343 -56.01 -16.98 46.71
N PRO A 344 -56.43 -15.88 47.37
CA PRO A 344 -55.92 -15.53 48.68
C PRO A 344 -56.73 -16.19 49.82
N GLU A 345 -56.14 -17.17 50.51
CA GLU A 345 -56.35 -17.35 51.95
C GLU A 345 -55.38 -16.38 52.64
N GLY A 346 -55.73 -15.42 53.49
CA GLY A 346 -56.85 -15.25 54.38
C GLY A 346 -56.24 -14.76 55.70
N LEU A 347 -56.61 -13.58 56.20
CA LEU A 347 -56.29 -13.17 57.56
C LEU A 347 -57.43 -12.38 58.23
N ASN A 348 -57.82 -12.93 59.38
CA ASN A 348 -58.49 -12.35 60.55
C ASN A 348 -60.04 -12.36 60.59
N PHE A 349 -60.60 -13.27 61.39
CA PHE A 349 -60.90 -13.05 62.82
C PHE A 349 -60.81 -14.35 63.62
#